data_AF-A0A7C5SZ20-F1
#
_entry.id   AF-A0A7C5SZ20-F1
#
_cell.length_a   1.000
_cell.length_b   1.000
_cell.length_c   1.000
_cell.angle_alpha   90.00
_cell.angle_beta   90.00
_cell.angle_gamma   90.00
#
_symmetry.space_group_name_H-M   'P 1'
#
loop_
_entity.id
_entity.type
_entity.pdbx_description
1 polymer ?
#
loop_
_entity_poly.entity_id
_entity_poly.type
_entity_poly.pdbx_seq_one_letter_code
_entity_poly.pdbx_strand_id
1 'polypeptide(L)'
;MRTAILAIFLLGFAALADTLVLVDGTVLEGRVEGVSSTALRFSGATGLLQIPLEKISRVTLDLAADPGPRVRRADWSRALGQVQRELWNCRNLRQGMVLAGLLFIGFGQWLNALGYEPAGHLVTLLGALGMLWGLSMPQPGCEIPAARLRTLLYLGLEHGWLY
;
A
#
# COMPACT_ATOMS: atom_id res chain seq x y z
N MET A 1 -16.20 19.58 -49.47
CA MET A 1 -16.70 18.63 -48.45
C MET A 1 -15.77 17.41 -48.31
N ARG A 2 -14.46 17.62 -48.15
CA ARG A 2 -13.47 16.52 -47.97
C ARG A 2 -12.56 16.72 -46.75
N THR A 3 -12.59 17.89 -46.13
CA THR A 3 -11.78 18.26 -44.95
C THR A 3 -12.46 17.94 -43.63
N ALA A 4 -13.79 17.74 -43.60
CA ALA A 4 -14.53 17.46 -42.38
C ALA A 4 -14.34 16.02 -41.84
N ILE A 5 -13.98 15.06 -42.69
CA ILE A 5 -13.83 13.64 -42.29
C ILE A 5 -12.50 13.41 -41.56
N LEU A 6 -11.46 14.19 -41.85
CA LEU A 6 -10.15 14.06 -41.20
C LEU A 6 -10.13 14.61 -39.76
N ALA A 7 -10.99 15.58 -39.45
CA ALA A 7 -11.15 16.08 -38.08
C ALA A 7 -11.86 15.06 -37.16
N ILE A 8 -12.74 14.23 -37.72
CA ILE A 8 -13.47 13.20 -36.95
C ILE A 8 -12.55 12.04 -36.55
N PHE A 9 -11.54 11.71 -37.37
CA PHE A 9 -10.55 10.68 -37.01
C PHE A 9 -9.54 11.11 -35.95
N LEU A 10 -9.28 12.42 -35.80
CA LEU A 10 -8.41 12.97 -34.75
C LEU A 10 -9.15 13.24 -33.43
N LEU A 11 -10.48 13.36 -33.46
CA LEU A 11 -11.33 13.45 -32.27
C LEU A 11 -11.67 12.08 -31.66
N GLY A 12 -11.33 10.97 -32.33
CA GLY A 12 -11.65 9.61 -31.90
C GLY A 12 -10.79 9.04 -30.75
N PHE A 13 -9.70 9.72 -30.37
CA PHE A 13 -8.84 9.28 -29.26
C PHE A 13 -9.16 9.94 -27.91
N ALA A 14 -10.10 10.89 -27.88
CA ALA A 14 -10.36 11.71 -26.69
C ALA A 14 -11.52 11.23 -25.80
N ALA A 15 -12.04 10.00 -25.99
CA ALA A 15 -13.29 9.57 -25.33
C ALA A 15 -13.17 8.29 -24.48
N LEU A 16 -11.95 7.85 -24.14
CA LEU A 16 -11.72 6.66 -23.31
C LEU A 16 -10.49 6.90 -22.43
N ALA A 17 -10.61 7.73 -21.39
CA ALA A 17 -9.47 8.03 -20.54
C ALA A 17 -9.83 8.06 -19.05
N ASP A 18 -9.56 6.94 -18.37
CA ASP A 18 -9.33 6.97 -16.93
C ASP A 18 -8.25 8.03 -16.65
N THR A 19 -8.45 8.82 -15.60
CA THR A 19 -7.55 9.91 -15.23
C THR A 19 -6.74 9.51 -13.99
N LEU A 20 -5.43 9.62 -14.09
CA LEU A 20 -4.49 9.44 -12.99
C LEU A 20 -3.86 10.79 -12.64
N VAL A 21 -3.99 11.19 -11.38
CA VAL A 21 -3.30 12.37 -10.85
C VAL A 21 -2.18 11.89 -9.93
N LEU A 22 -0.95 12.26 -10.27
CA LEU A 22 0.26 11.96 -9.50
C LEU A 22 0.45 12.96 -8.35
N VAL A 23 1.26 12.60 -7.36
CA VAL A 23 1.57 13.43 -6.19
C VAL A 23 2.32 14.71 -6.57
N ASP A 24 3.07 14.70 -7.67
CA ASP A 24 3.75 15.87 -8.23
C ASP A 24 2.83 16.81 -9.03
N GLY A 25 1.53 16.49 -9.11
CA GLY A 25 0.53 17.25 -9.87
C GLY A 25 0.43 16.87 -11.35
N THR A 26 1.26 15.94 -11.83
CA THR A 26 1.18 15.44 -13.21
C THR A 26 -0.14 14.70 -13.41
N VAL A 27 -0.84 15.00 -14.50
CA VAL A 27 -2.08 14.34 -14.90
C VAL A 27 -1.78 13.44 -16.09
N LEU A 28 -2.19 12.17 -15.99
CA LEU A 28 -2.07 11.18 -17.04
C LEU A 28 -3.46 10.72 -17.46
N GLU A 29 -3.69 10.74 -18.77
CA GLU A 29 -4.90 10.24 -19.42
C GLU A 29 -4.59 8.92 -20.15
N GLY A 30 -5.49 7.95 -20.02
CA GLY A 30 -5.26 6.61 -20.53
C GLY A 30 -6.18 5.59 -19.88
N ARG A 31 -5.75 4.34 -19.77
CA ARG A 31 -6.60 3.25 -19.24
C ARG A 31 -5.89 2.46 -18.16
N VAL A 32 -6.57 2.21 -17.06
CA VAL A 32 -6.10 1.30 -16.02
C VAL A 32 -6.30 -0.14 -16.50
N GLU A 33 -5.23 -0.94 -16.47
CA GLU A 33 -5.27 -2.35 -16.89
C GLU A 33 -5.16 -3.34 -15.73
N GLY A 34 -4.60 -2.92 -14.60
CA GLY A 34 -4.36 -3.83 -13.50
C GLY A 34 -3.69 -3.17 -12.30
N VAL A 35 -3.69 -3.89 -11.18
CA VAL A 35 -3.13 -3.41 -9.92
C VAL A 35 -2.36 -4.51 -9.21
N SER A 36 -1.27 -4.13 -8.54
CA SER A 36 -0.54 -4.97 -7.59
C SER A 36 -0.45 -4.26 -6.23
N SER A 37 0.27 -4.84 -5.27
CA SER A 37 0.53 -4.22 -3.97
C SER A 37 1.47 -3.02 -4.03
N THR A 38 2.21 -2.84 -5.13
CA THR A 38 3.24 -1.80 -5.26
C THR A 38 2.98 -0.84 -6.41
N ALA A 39 2.31 -1.28 -7.47
CA ALA A 39 2.13 -0.47 -8.67
C ALA A 39 0.79 -0.70 -9.35
N LEU A 40 0.38 0.31 -10.11
CA LEU A 40 -0.75 0.28 -11.02
C LEU A 40 -0.21 0.18 -12.45
N ARG A 41 -0.81 -0.70 -13.26
CA ARG A 41 -0.54 -0.81 -14.69
C ARG A 41 -1.49 0.10 -15.46
N PHE A 42 -0.94 0.99 -16.26
CA PHE A 42 -1.66 2.01 -16.99
C PHE A 42 -1.22 2.06 -18.44
N SER A 43 -2.12 1.99 -19.40
CA SER A 43 -1.83 2.21 -20.81
C SER A 43 -2.12 3.66 -21.16
N GLY A 44 -1.08 4.44 -21.44
CA GLY A 44 -1.19 5.84 -21.90
C GLY A 44 -0.82 5.98 -23.38
N ALA A 45 -0.75 7.22 -23.87
CA ALA A 45 -0.38 7.54 -25.25
C ALA A 45 1.01 7.01 -25.67
N THR A 46 1.94 6.85 -24.71
CA THR A 46 3.31 6.37 -24.93
C THR A 46 3.46 4.85 -24.74
N GLY A 47 2.38 4.14 -24.39
CA GLY A 47 2.37 2.70 -24.16
C GLY A 47 2.05 2.30 -22.71
N LEU A 48 2.41 1.06 -22.36
CA LEU A 48 2.17 0.51 -21.03
C LEU A 48 3.18 1.07 -20.00
N LEU A 49 2.65 1.67 -18.94
CA LEU A 49 3.38 2.27 -17.83
C LEU A 49 3.07 1.50 -16.54
N GLN A 50 4.09 1.32 -15.71
CA GLN A 50 3.94 0.77 -14.36
C GLN A 50 4.21 1.90 -13.35
N ILE A 51 3.16 2.37 -12.70
CA ILE A 51 3.19 3.56 -11.85
C ILE A 51 3.16 3.12 -10.38
N PRO A 52 4.17 3.47 -9.55
CA PRO A 52 4.16 3.15 -8.12
C PRO A 52 2.94 3.75 -7.43
N LEU A 53 2.25 2.96 -6.61
CA LEU A 53 1.00 3.37 -5.96
C LEU A 53 1.18 4.57 -5.01
N GLU A 54 2.36 4.69 -4.38
CA GLU A 54 2.74 5.80 -3.52
C GLU A 54 2.91 7.13 -4.25
N LYS A 55 3.06 7.11 -5.58
CA LYS A 55 3.15 8.32 -6.40
C LYS A 55 1.80 8.78 -6.94
N ILE A 56 0.73 8.03 -6.69
CA ILE A 56 -0.62 8.33 -7.18
C ILE A 56 -1.39 9.05 -6.07
N SER A 57 -1.92 10.22 -6.39
CA SER A 57 -2.75 11.02 -5.49
C SER A 57 -4.24 10.71 -5.64
N ARG A 58 -4.70 10.56 -6.89
CA ARG A 58 -6.10 10.27 -7.23
C ARG A 58 -6.18 9.39 -8.47
N VAL A 59 -7.15 8.49 -8.46
CA VAL A 59 -7.58 7.70 -9.61
C VAL A 59 -9.05 8.02 -9.86
N THR A 60 -9.40 8.38 -11.09
CA THR A 60 -10.78 8.57 -11.52
C THR A 60 -11.03 7.63 -12.69
N LEU A 61 -12.05 6.78 -12.58
CA LEU A 61 -12.37 5.82 -13.63
C LEU A 61 -13.57 6.32 -14.42
N ASP A 62 -13.42 6.38 -15.74
CA ASP A 62 -14.56 6.72 -16.60
C ASP A 62 -15.37 5.45 -16.91
N LEU A 63 -16.18 5.05 -15.92
CA LEU A 63 -17.09 3.91 -16.04
C LEU A 63 -18.31 4.24 -16.92
N ALA A 64 -18.57 5.51 -17.22
CA ALA A 64 -19.65 5.90 -18.12
C ALA A 64 -19.27 5.61 -19.58
N ALA A 65 -18.02 5.89 -19.96
CA ALA A 65 -17.50 5.61 -21.30
C ALA A 65 -17.19 4.13 -21.55
N ASP A 66 -16.68 3.40 -20.55
CA ASP A 66 -16.47 1.95 -20.63
C ASP A 66 -16.86 1.27 -19.29
N PRO A 67 -18.03 0.61 -19.20
CA PRO A 67 -18.61 0.12 -17.95
C PRO A 67 -17.97 -1.18 -17.40
N GLY A 68 -16.91 -1.69 -18.03
CA GLY A 68 -16.21 -2.89 -17.56
C GLY A 68 -15.29 -2.62 -16.36
N PRO A 69 -15.17 -3.55 -15.38
CA PRO A 69 -14.19 -3.42 -14.31
C PRO A 69 -12.77 -3.39 -14.90
N ARG A 70 -12.06 -2.27 -14.69
CA ARG A 70 -10.68 -2.06 -15.17
C ARG A 70 -9.69 -3.02 -14.53
N VAL A 71 -9.98 -3.37 -13.28
CA VAL A 71 -9.17 -4.23 -12.45
C VAL A 71 -10.03 -5.38 -11.94
N ARG A 72 -9.45 -6.58 -11.89
CA ARG A 72 -10.12 -7.72 -11.28
C ARG A 72 -10.21 -7.51 -9.76
N ARG A 73 -11.41 -7.68 -9.20
CA ARG A 73 -11.65 -7.56 -7.75
C ARG A 73 -10.70 -8.42 -6.92
N ALA A 74 -10.38 -9.64 -7.39
CA ALA A 74 -9.46 -10.55 -6.71
C ALA A 74 -8.02 -10.01 -6.62
N ASP A 75 -7.54 -9.33 -7.67
CA ASP A 75 -6.20 -8.77 -7.70
C ASP A 75 -6.11 -7.53 -6.80
N TRP A 76 -7.14 -6.70 -6.82
CA TRP A 76 -7.29 -5.58 -5.89
C TRP A 76 -7.35 -6.05 -4.43
N SER A 77 -8.19 -7.04 -4.09
CA SER A 77 -8.32 -7.51 -2.71
C SER A 77 -7.02 -8.14 -2.21
N ARG A 78 -6.28 -8.83 -3.10
CA ARG A 78 -4.96 -9.38 -2.79
C ARG A 78 -3.93 -8.29 -2.51
N ALA A 79 -3.89 -7.26 -3.35
CA ALA A 79 -3.04 -6.08 -3.18
C ALA A 79 -3.36 -5.35 -1.87
N LEU A 80 -4.66 -5.11 -1.60
CA LEU A 80 -5.13 -4.46 -0.39
C LEU A 80 -4.71 -5.22 0.87
N GLY A 81 -4.95 -6.53 0.90
CA GLY A 81 -4.58 -7.36 2.05
C GLY A 81 -3.07 -7.39 2.30
N GLN A 82 -2.24 -7.35 1.24
CA GLN A 82 -0.80 -7.25 1.40
C GLN A 82 -0.37 -5.90 1.99
N VAL A 83 -0.86 -4.79 1.44
CA VAL A 83 -0.50 -3.43 1.92
C VAL A 83 -1.01 -3.19 3.34
N GLN A 84 -2.20 -3.72 3.70
CA GLN A 84 -2.70 -3.67 5.07
C GLN A 84 -1.79 -4.38 6.06
N ARG A 85 -1.27 -5.57 5.71
CA ARG A 85 -0.28 -6.28 6.54
C ARG A 85 1.02 -5.51 6.65
N GLU A 86 1.51 -4.92 5.56
CA GLU A 86 2.72 -4.08 5.59
C GLU A 86 2.54 -2.86 6.51
N LEU A 87 1.39 -2.17 6.41
CA LEU A 87 1.07 -1.03 7.28
C LEU A 87 0.94 -1.45 8.74
N TRP A 88 0.27 -2.57 9.01
CA TRP A 88 0.11 -3.13 10.34
C TRP A 88 1.47 -3.49 10.94
N ASN A 89 2.32 -4.20 10.19
CA ASN A 89 3.66 -4.57 10.61
C ASN A 89 4.54 -3.34 10.87
N CYS A 90 4.46 -2.32 10.01
CA CYS A 90 5.18 -1.07 10.19
C CYS A 90 4.75 -0.36 11.49
N ARG A 91 3.44 -0.20 11.72
CA ARG A 91 2.91 0.45 12.93
C ARG A 91 3.25 -0.31 14.20
N ASN A 92 3.23 -1.63 14.14
CA ASN A 92 3.41 -2.48 15.31
C ASN A 92 4.84 -2.95 15.52
N LEU A 93 5.80 -2.57 14.67
CA LEU A 93 7.21 -2.95 14.82
C LEU A 93 7.75 -2.59 16.21
N ARG A 94 7.47 -1.36 16.65
CA ARG A 94 7.87 -0.86 17.97
C ARG A 94 7.22 -1.64 19.11
N GLN A 95 5.91 -1.86 19.01
CA GLN A 95 5.15 -2.61 20.00
C GLN A 95 5.63 -4.07 20.07
N GLY A 96 5.98 -4.67 18.94
CA GLY A 96 6.55 -6.01 18.85
C GLY A 96 7.87 -6.13 19.62
N MET A 97 8.79 -5.16 19.49
CA MET A 97 10.04 -5.16 20.27
C MET A 97 9.79 -5.03 21.77
N VAL A 98 8.87 -4.15 22.18
CA VAL A 98 8.51 -3.97 23.60
C VAL A 98 7.90 -5.25 24.17
N LEU A 99 6.94 -5.85 23.45
CA LEU A 99 6.30 -7.11 23.85
C LEU A 99 7.30 -8.27 23.90
N ALA A 100 8.20 -8.36 22.92
CA ALA A 100 9.26 -9.36 22.92
C ALA A 100 10.16 -9.18 24.16
N GLY A 101 10.58 -7.96 24.48
CA GLY A 101 11.37 -7.68 25.68
C GLY A 101 10.66 -8.08 26.97
N LEU A 102 9.37 -7.78 27.10
CA LEU A 102 8.55 -8.20 28.25
C LEU A 102 8.43 -9.72 28.37
N LEU A 103 8.26 -10.42 27.25
CA LEU A 103 8.23 -11.89 27.23
C LEU A 103 9.56 -12.49 27.68
N PHE A 104 10.69 -11.93 27.24
CA PHE A 104 12.01 -12.37 27.68
C PHE A 104 12.23 -12.11 29.18
N ILE A 105 11.78 -10.96 29.70
CA ILE A 105 11.81 -10.70 31.15
C ILE A 105 11.01 -11.77 31.90
N GLY A 106 9.76 -12.02 31.50
CA GLY A 106 8.91 -13.03 32.13
C GLY A 106 9.51 -14.43 32.07
N PHE A 107 10.06 -14.81 30.92
CA PHE A 107 10.72 -16.11 30.75
C PHE A 107 12.01 -16.23 31.59
N GLY A 108 12.81 -15.17 31.67
CA GLY A 108 13.99 -15.13 32.53
C GLY A 108 13.65 -15.26 34.02
N GLN A 109 12.58 -14.60 34.47
CA GLN A 109 12.08 -14.75 35.84
C GLN A 109 11.57 -16.18 36.12
N TRP A 110 10.91 -16.80 35.15
CA TRP A 110 10.49 -18.20 35.26
C TRP A 110 11.70 -19.15 35.37
N LEU A 111 12.77 -18.93 34.61
CA LEU A 111 14.02 -19.70 34.74
C LEU A 111 14.68 -19.52 36.12
N ASN A 112 14.69 -18.29 36.65
CA ASN A 112 15.18 -18.03 38.00
C ASN A 112 14.38 -18.82 39.05
N ALA A 113 13.04 -18.84 38.92
CA ALA A 113 12.17 -19.58 39.82
C ALA A 113 12.39 -21.11 39.78
N LEU A 114 12.93 -21.64 38.68
CA LEU A 114 13.31 -23.05 38.53
C LEU A 114 14.73 -23.36 39.04
N GLY A 115 15.48 -22.36 39.53
CA GLY A 115 16.86 -22.51 40.01
C GLY A 115 17.94 -22.34 38.96
N TYR A 116 17.60 -21.91 37.73
CA TYR A 116 18.56 -21.61 36.67
C TYR A 116 19.01 -20.13 36.69
N GLU A 117 19.45 -19.63 37.85
CA GLU A 117 19.72 -18.19 38.09
C GLU A 117 20.68 -17.54 37.06
N PRO A 118 21.83 -18.12 36.70
CA PRO A 118 22.74 -17.46 35.75
C PRO A 118 22.10 -17.25 34.38
N ALA A 119 21.33 -18.24 33.92
CA ALA A 119 20.63 -18.17 32.64
C ALA A 119 19.42 -17.24 32.71
N GLY A 120 18.63 -17.32 33.79
CA GLY A 120 17.43 -16.48 33.95
C GLY A 120 17.78 -15.00 34.13
N HIS A 121 18.85 -14.65 34.84
CA HIS A 121 19.35 -13.27 34.91
C HIS A 121 19.78 -12.74 33.55
N LEU A 122 20.50 -13.54 32.77
CA LEU A 122 21.01 -13.14 31.45
C LEU A 122 19.85 -12.92 30.47
N VAL A 123 18.88 -13.83 30.45
CA VAL A 123 17.64 -13.70 29.65
C VAL A 123 16.82 -12.48 30.06
N THR A 124 16.68 -12.23 31.37
CA THR A 124 15.98 -11.05 31.90
C THR A 124 16.64 -9.76 31.47
N LEU A 125 17.98 -9.68 31.57
CA LEU A 125 18.75 -8.50 31.18
C LEU A 125 18.63 -8.23 29.68
N LEU A 126 18.73 -9.27 28.84
CA LEU A 126 18.51 -9.15 27.39
C LEU A 126 17.10 -8.65 27.07
N GLY A 127 16.08 -9.18 27.75
CA GLY A 127 14.70 -8.72 27.61
C GLY A 127 14.52 -7.24 27.98
N ALA A 128 15.11 -6.82 29.10
CA ALA A 128 15.08 -5.42 29.53
C ALA A 128 15.77 -4.47 28.55
N LEU A 129 16.94 -4.86 28.03
CA LEU A 129 17.66 -4.08 27.02
C LEU A 129 16.86 -3.99 25.71
N GLY A 130 16.27 -5.10 25.24
CA GLY A 130 15.44 -5.12 24.03
C GLY A 130 14.19 -4.25 24.17
N MET A 131 13.53 -4.28 25.33
CA MET A 131 12.38 -3.42 25.62
C MET A 131 12.78 -1.94 25.62
N LEU A 132 13.88 -1.59 26.29
CA LEU A 132 14.37 -0.21 26.38
C LEU A 132 14.75 0.33 25.01
N TRP A 133 15.39 -0.51 24.18
CA TRP A 133 15.68 -0.20 22.78
C TRP A 133 14.40 0.10 22.00
N GLY A 134 13.38 -0.77 22.10
CA GLY A 134 12.08 -0.55 21.48
C GLY A 134 11.38 0.75 21.94
N LEU A 135 11.52 1.12 23.21
CA LEU A 135 10.99 2.39 23.73
C LEU A 135 11.76 3.60 23.22
N SER A 136 13.09 3.49 23.04
CA SER A 136 13.94 4.57 22.52
C SER A 136 13.82 4.79 21.00
N MET A 137 13.32 3.79 20.26
CA MET A 137 13.16 3.93 18.81
C MET A 137 12.08 4.98 18.48
N PRO A 138 12.35 5.89 17.53
CA PRO A 138 11.33 6.79 17.01
C PRO A 138 10.22 6.00 16.33
N GLN A 139 9.02 6.60 16.22
CA GLN A 139 7.93 5.98 15.48
C GLN A 139 8.34 5.81 14.00
N PRO A 140 8.17 4.62 13.41
CA PRO A 140 8.52 4.41 12.01
C PRO A 140 7.62 5.23 11.10
N GLY A 141 8.21 5.90 10.10
CA GLY A 141 7.47 6.60 9.05
C GLY A 141 6.77 5.59 8.13
N CYS A 142 5.50 5.29 8.40
CA CYS A 142 4.71 4.35 7.58
C CYS A 142 4.01 5.05 6.40
N GLU A 143 4.61 6.10 5.85
CA GLU A 143 3.98 6.96 4.82
C GLU A 143 3.78 6.22 3.50
N ILE A 144 4.76 5.42 3.08
CA ILE A 144 4.69 4.63 1.83
C ILE A 144 3.52 3.64 1.87
N PRO A 145 3.42 2.69 2.83
CA PRO A 145 2.30 1.76 2.86
C PRO A 145 0.95 2.47 3.09
N ALA A 146 0.93 3.60 3.81
CA ALA A 146 -0.28 4.40 3.96
C ALA A 146 -0.73 5.05 2.63
N ALA A 147 0.20 5.59 1.84
CA ALA A 147 -0.09 6.14 0.52
C ALA A 147 -0.61 5.06 -0.44
N ARG A 148 0.04 3.88 -0.47
CA ARG A 148 -0.42 2.74 -1.26
C ARG A 148 -1.83 2.29 -0.88
N LEU A 149 -2.11 2.24 0.43
CA LEU A 149 -3.43 1.88 0.95
C LEU A 149 -4.50 2.88 0.49
N ARG A 150 -4.21 4.18 0.57
CA ARG A 150 -5.12 5.24 0.11
C ARG A 150 -5.47 5.08 -1.36
N THR A 151 -4.48 4.85 -2.22
CA THR A 151 -4.69 4.65 -3.67
C THR A 151 -5.56 3.42 -3.94
N LEU A 152 -5.33 2.31 -3.24
CA LEU A 152 -6.14 1.10 -3.36
C LEU A 152 -7.58 1.31 -2.87
N LEU A 153 -7.78 2.09 -1.81
CA LEU A 153 -9.12 2.44 -1.32
C LEU A 153 -9.88 3.29 -2.33
N TYR A 154 -9.23 4.29 -2.95
CA TYR A 154 -9.86 5.06 -4.04
C TYR A 154 -10.26 4.17 -5.21
N LEU A 155 -9.38 3.27 -5.64
CA LEU A 155 -9.70 2.33 -6.72
C LEU A 155 -10.91 1.46 -6.35
N GLY A 156 -11.03 1.01 -5.10
CA GLY A 156 -12.18 0.22 -4.63
C GLY A 156 -13.48 1.03 -4.55
N LEU A 157 -13.40 2.31 -4.19
CA LEU A 157 -14.54 3.23 -4.16
C LEU A 157 -15.08 3.52 -5.57
N GLU A 158 -14.18 3.80 -6.53
CA GLU A 158 -14.54 4.04 -7.94
C GLU A 158 -15.25 2.83 -8.56
N HIS A 159 -14.81 1.61 -8.23
CA HIS A 159 -15.46 0.38 -8.69
C HIS A 159 -16.72 -0.02 -7.89
N GLY A 160 -17.06 0.73 -6.84
CA GLY A 160 -18.21 0.43 -5.98
C GLY A 160 -18.07 -0.83 -5.10
N TRP A 161 -16.85 -1.31 -4.83
CA TRP A 161 -16.63 -2.55 -4.06
C TRP A 161 -16.69 -2.37 -2.54
N LEU A 162 -16.73 -1.12 -2.08
CA LEU A 162 -16.69 -0.72 -0.68
C LEU A 162 -18.06 -0.20 -0.16
N TYR A 163 -19.11 -0.30 -0.98
CA TYR A 163 -20.49 0.02 -0.63
C TYR A 163 -21.35 -1.24 -0.43
#